data_AF-A0AAV0M955-F1
#
_entry.id   AF-A0AAV0M955-F1
#
_cell.length_a   1.000
_cell.length_b   1.000
_cell.length_c   1.000
_cell.angle_alpha   90.00
_cell.angle_beta   90.00
_cell.angle_gamma   90.00
#
_symmetry.space_group_name_H-M   'P 1'
#
loop_
_entity.id
_entity.type
_entity.pdbx_description
1 polymer ?
#
loop_
_entity_poly.entity_id
_entity_poly.type
_entity_poly.pdbx_seq_one_letter_code
_entity_poly.pdbx_strand_id
1 'polypeptide(L)'
;MPSQTMPFFLFFVSPVLVATLLVYHLDSFDPVHLPLHELTQPPLKAPLTNNAILRSSELVGQGQLDAPEDILYDAVAGVFYTSCVDGLAQASIYLHNDCIP
;
A
#
# COMPACT_ATOMS: atom_id res chain seq x y z
N MET A 1 32.68 40.27 3.92
CA MET A 1 31.32 40.77 4.24
C MET A 1 30.49 39.56 4.62
N PRO A 2 29.94 39.48 5.85
CA PRO A 2 29.17 38.31 6.24
C PRO A 2 27.96 38.15 5.32
N SER A 3 27.73 36.93 4.88
CA SER A 3 26.71 36.57 3.91
C SER A 3 25.32 36.84 4.48
N GLN A 4 24.72 37.97 4.13
CA GLN A 4 23.35 38.34 4.56
C GLN A 4 22.27 37.34 4.08
N THR A 5 22.61 36.39 3.22
CA THR A 5 21.69 35.36 2.73
C THR A 5 21.37 34.26 3.76
N MET A 6 22.30 33.94 4.68
CA MET A 6 22.07 32.93 5.72
C MET A 6 20.93 33.27 6.71
N PRO A 7 20.86 34.49 7.30
CA PRO A 7 19.82 34.80 8.26
C PRO A 7 18.42 34.83 7.63
N PHE A 8 18.30 35.28 6.37
CA PHE A 8 17.03 35.24 5.64
C PHE A 8 16.57 33.81 5.38
N PHE A 9 17.47 32.94 4.92
CA PHE A 9 17.14 31.53 4.71
C PHE A 9 16.65 30.85 6.00
N LEU A 10 17.34 31.07 7.12
CA LEU A 10 16.92 30.53 8.42
C LEU A 10 15.58 31.10 8.90
N PHE A 11 15.30 32.38 8.62
CA PHE A 11 14.01 32.99 8.96
C PHE A 11 12.84 32.33 8.21
N PHE A 12 13.02 31.99 6.93
CA PHE A 12 11.99 31.31 6.14
C PHE A 12 11.86 29.82 6.47
N VAL A 13 12.95 29.13 6.80
CA VAL A 13 12.95 27.67 7.06
C VAL A 13 12.59 27.33 8.50
N SER A 14 12.91 28.20 9.47
CA SER A 14 12.65 27.94 10.89
C SER A 14 11.19 27.67 11.25
N PRO A 15 10.16 28.37 10.72
CA PRO A 15 8.77 28.06 11.08
C PRO A 15 8.35 26.66 10.60
N VAL A 16 8.83 26.22 9.43
CA VAL A 16 8.56 24.86 8.92
C VAL A 16 9.25 23.81 9.78
N LEU A 17 10.50 24.05 10.18
CA LEU A 17 11.25 23.17 11.07
C LEU A 17 10.59 23.07 12.45
N VAL A 18 10.14 24.19 13.00
CA VAL A 18 9.45 24.22 14.31
C VAL A 18 8.10 23.51 14.22
N ALA A 19 7.33 23.73 13.14
CA ALA A 19 6.06 23.04 12.93
C ALA A 19 6.26 21.52 12.79
N THR A 20 7.28 21.07 12.05
CA THR A 20 7.58 19.64 11.92
C THR A 20 8.06 19.03 13.24
N LEU A 21 8.88 19.71 14.02
CA LEU A 21 9.38 19.16 15.29
C LEU A 21 8.35 19.21 16.42
N LEU A 22 7.48 20.22 16.47
CA LEU A 22 6.55 20.43 17.60
C LEU A 22 5.12 19.97 17.32
N VAL A 23 4.66 20.07 16.06
CA VAL A 23 3.27 19.75 15.68
C VAL A 23 3.17 18.39 15.01
N TYR A 24 4.21 17.99 14.26
CA TYR A 24 4.30 16.67 13.67
C TYR A 24 4.80 15.67 14.72
N HIS A 25 4.02 15.52 15.79
CA HIS A 25 4.03 14.27 16.53
C HIS A 25 3.50 13.24 15.54
N LEU A 26 4.39 12.43 14.97
CA LEU A 26 3.99 11.15 14.40
C LEU A 26 3.25 10.46 15.53
N ASP A 27 1.91 10.42 15.47
CA ASP A 27 1.16 9.55 16.37
C ASP A 27 1.86 8.21 16.25
N SER A 28 2.45 7.77 17.37
CA SER A 28 3.15 6.50 17.40
C SER A 28 2.12 5.51 16.93
N PHE A 29 2.33 4.94 15.75
CA PHE A 29 1.42 3.96 15.18
C PHE A 29 1.26 2.88 16.24
N ASP A 30 0.09 2.87 16.89
CA ASP A 30 -0.27 1.91 17.92
C ASP A 30 -1.28 0.97 17.29
N PRO A 31 -0.80 -0.02 16.50
CA PRO A 31 -1.69 -0.96 15.86
C PRO A 31 -2.46 -1.68 16.95
N VAL A 32 -3.79 -1.69 16.83
CA VAL A 32 -4.64 -2.49 17.71
C VAL A 32 -4.13 -3.93 17.68
N HIS A 33 -3.75 -4.45 18.84
CA HIS A 33 -3.34 -5.84 18.95
C HIS A 33 -4.47 -6.75 18.46
N LEU A 34 -4.19 -7.57 17.46
CA LEU A 34 -5.12 -8.58 16.98
C LEU A 34 -5.49 -9.49 18.17
N PRO A 35 -6.79 -9.62 18.52
CA PRO A 35 -7.20 -10.39 19.70
C PRO A 35 -7.09 -11.89 19.38
N LEU A 36 -5.87 -12.42 19.39
CA LEU A 36 -5.58 -13.83 19.09
C LEU A 36 -6.39 -14.80 19.97
N HIS A 37 -6.78 -14.38 21.18
CA HIS A 37 -7.61 -15.17 22.07
C HIS A 37 -9.04 -15.39 21.53
N GLU A 38 -9.58 -14.44 20.77
CA GLU A 38 -10.88 -14.56 20.09
C GLU A 38 -10.80 -15.47 18.85
N LEU A 39 -9.60 -15.64 18.28
CA LEU A 39 -9.33 -16.48 17.11
C LEU A 39 -9.05 -17.96 17.46
N THR A 40 -9.32 -18.37 18.70
CA THR A 40 -9.12 -19.75 19.17
C THR A 40 -10.18 -20.72 18.66
N GLN A 41 -11.30 -20.21 18.15
CA GLN A 41 -12.36 -21.03 17.59
C GLN A 41 -11.92 -21.61 16.23
N PRO A 42 -12.27 -22.88 15.92
CA PRO A 42 -12.03 -23.43 14.61
C PRO A 42 -12.72 -22.55 13.55
N PRO A 43 -12.07 -22.31 12.40
CA PRO A 43 -12.61 -21.43 11.37
C PRO A 43 -14.01 -21.91 10.96
N LEU A 44 -14.96 -20.97 10.91
CA LEU A 44 -16.30 -21.28 10.42
C LEU A 44 -16.19 -21.86 9.02
N LYS A 45 -16.72 -23.06 8.83
CA LYS A 45 -16.78 -23.67 7.51
C LYS A 45 -17.87 -22.95 6.73
N ALA A 46 -17.49 -22.28 5.64
CA ALA A 46 -18.44 -21.66 4.76
C ALA A 46 -19.48 -22.72 4.29
N PRO A 47 -20.79 -22.41 4.31
CA PRO A 47 -21.83 -23.37 3.94
C PRO A 47 -21.74 -23.79 2.46
N LEU A 48 -21.11 -22.97 1.63
CA LEU A 48 -20.77 -23.26 0.24
C LEU A 48 -19.26 -23.10 0.08
N THR A 49 -18.61 -24.16 -0.43
CA THR A 49 -17.16 -24.14 -0.73
C THR A 49 -16.95 -24.53 -2.19
N ASN A 50 -16.14 -23.76 -2.91
CA ASN A 50 -15.72 -24.09 -4.26
C ASN A 50 -14.21 -24.36 -4.27
N ASN A 51 -13.85 -25.64 -4.12
CA ASN A 51 -12.45 -26.09 -4.11
C ASN A 51 -11.79 -26.02 -5.50
N ALA A 52 -12.52 -25.62 -6.54
CA ALA A 52 -12.03 -25.50 -7.90
C ALA A 52 -11.89 -24.04 -8.35
N ILE A 53 -12.19 -23.05 -7.50
CA ILE A 53 -12.25 -21.63 -7.91
C ILE A 53 -10.93 -21.11 -8.47
N LEU A 54 -9.80 -21.69 -8.04
CA LEU A 54 -8.45 -21.33 -8.51
C LEU A 54 -7.87 -22.32 -9.54
N ARG A 55 -8.58 -23.40 -9.92
CA ARG A 55 -8.01 -24.41 -10.84
C ARG A 55 -7.73 -23.87 -12.23
N SER A 56 -8.47 -22.85 -12.65
CA SER A 56 -8.33 -22.21 -13.96
C SER A 56 -7.85 -20.76 -13.85
N SER A 57 -7.30 -20.35 -12.71
CA SER A 57 -6.72 -19.02 -12.55
C SER A 57 -5.24 -19.02 -12.85
N GLU A 58 -4.76 -17.98 -13.51
CA GLU A 58 -3.34 -17.70 -13.69
C GLU A 58 -2.79 -16.90 -12.50
N LEU A 59 -1.56 -17.21 -12.08
CA LEU A 59 -0.85 -16.42 -11.08
C LEU A 59 -0.16 -15.25 -11.75
N VAL A 60 -0.70 -14.06 -11.56
CA VAL A 60 -0.21 -12.81 -12.16
C VAL A 60 0.54 -12.02 -11.09
N GLY A 61 1.78 -11.58 -11.38
CA GLY A 61 2.58 -10.76 -10.46
C GLY A 61 3.25 -11.52 -9.30
N GLN A 62 3.21 -12.85 -9.29
CA GLN A 62 3.80 -13.66 -8.22
C GLN A 62 5.32 -13.40 -8.09
N GLY A 63 5.75 -13.04 -6.89
CA GLY A 63 7.16 -12.74 -6.58
C GLY A 63 7.67 -11.41 -7.14
N GLN A 64 6.81 -10.64 -7.81
CA GLN A 64 7.14 -9.32 -8.36
C GLN A 64 6.47 -8.19 -7.58
N LEU A 65 5.36 -8.49 -6.90
CA LEU A 65 4.63 -7.56 -6.06
C LEU A 65 4.95 -7.81 -4.59
N ASP A 66 5.52 -6.80 -3.93
CA ASP A 66 5.74 -6.82 -2.48
C ASP A 66 4.49 -6.33 -1.76
N ALA A 67 3.81 -7.28 -1.09
CA ALA A 67 2.59 -7.03 -0.32
C ALA A 67 1.54 -6.17 -1.06
N PRO A 68 0.97 -6.66 -2.18
CA PRO A 68 -0.09 -5.93 -2.88
C PRO A 68 -1.36 -5.84 -2.02
N GLU A 69 -1.91 -4.64 -1.86
CA GLU A 69 -3.06 -4.38 -0.97
C GLU A 69 -4.36 -4.12 -1.75
N ASP A 70 -4.33 -3.19 -2.70
CA ASP A 70 -5.49 -2.83 -3.56
C ASP A 70 -5.31 -3.28 -5.00
N ILE A 71 -6.40 -3.34 -5.78
CA ILE A 71 -6.38 -3.63 -7.22
C ILE A 71 -7.29 -2.65 -7.97
N LEU A 72 -6.75 -1.97 -8.99
CA LEU A 72 -7.48 -1.11 -9.93
C LEU A 72 -7.24 -1.60 -11.36
N TYR A 73 -8.30 -1.69 -12.17
CA TYR A 73 -8.19 -2.07 -13.58
C TYR A 73 -8.45 -0.88 -14.50
N ASP A 74 -7.53 -0.62 -15.44
CA ASP A 74 -7.73 0.33 -16.54
C ASP A 74 -7.97 -0.44 -17.84
N ALA A 75 -9.21 -0.39 -18.33
CA ALA A 75 -9.64 -1.07 -19.54
C ALA A 75 -9.08 -0.47 -20.83
N VAL A 76 -8.69 0.81 -20.84
CA VAL A 76 -8.12 1.46 -22.01
C VAL A 76 -6.68 1.03 -22.19
N ALA A 77 -5.93 0.95 -21.08
CA ALA A 77 -4.54 0.50 -21.08
C ALA A 77 -4.40 -1.04 -21.06
N GLY A 78 -5.42 -1.77 -20.59
CA GLY A 78 -5.34 -3.22 -20.37
C GLY A 78 -4.42 -3.60 -19.21
N VAL A 79 -4.40 -2.77 -18.16
CA VAL A 79 -3.43 -2.86 -17.06
C VAL A 79 -4.13 -2.92 -15.70
N PHE A 80 -3.63 -3.77 -14.82
CA PHE A 80 -3.95 -3.73 -13.40
C PHE A 80 -2.90 -2.93 -12.65
N TYR A 81 -3.36 -2.08 -11.73
CA TYR A 81 -2.53 -1.36 -10.78
C TYR A 81 -2.79 -1.89 -9.38
N THR A 82 -1.74 -1.95 -8.57
CA THR A 82 -1.83 -2.31 -7.16
C THR A 82 -0.98 -1.38 -6.32
N SER A 83 -1.47 -1.07 -5.12
CA SER A 83 -0.69 -0.47 -4.05
C SER A 83 0.19 -1.53 -3.42
N CYS A 84 1.46 -1.20 -3.15
CA CYS A 84 2.38 -2.07 -2.41
C CYS A 84 2.64 -1.46 -1.02
N VAL A 85 3.63 -1.98 -0.29
CA VAL A 85 4.01 -1.65 1.11
C VAL A 85 3.90 -0.17 1.53
N ASP A 86 4.02 0.79 0.61
CA ASP A 86 3.98 2.22 0.89
C ASP A 86 2.60 2.88 0.68
N GLY A 87 1.57 2.11 0.32
CA GLY A 87 0.20 2.58 0.10
C GLY A 87 0.04 3.45 -1.15
N LEU A 88 1.08 3.61 -1.96
CA LEU A 88 1.03 4.32 -3.23
C LEU A 88 0.80 3.31 -4.37
N ALA A 89 0.03 3.70 -5.39
CA ALA A 89 -0.11 2.88 -6.60
C ALA A 89 1.23 2.85 -7.36
N GLN A 90 2.05 1.83 -7.11
CA GLN A 90 3.43 1.77 -7.59
C GLN A 90 3.67 0.64 -8.60
N ALA A 91 2.86 -0.42 -8.57
CA ALA A 91 3.07 -1.56 -9.45
C ALA A 91 1.94 -1.74 -10.47
N SER A 92 2.33 -1.83 -11.74
CA SER A 92 1.45 -2.16 -12.86
C SER A 92 1.77 -3.54 -13.40
N ILE A 93 0.73 -4.32 -13.69
CA ILE A 93 0.86 -5.60 -14.38
C ILE A 93 0.03 -5.57 -15.64
N TYR A 94 0.67 -5.88 -16.76
CA TYR A 94 0.04 -5.99 -18.07
C TYR A 94 -0.62 -7.35 -18.20
N LEU A 95 -1.86 -7.37 -18.69
CA LEU A 95 -2.48 -8.61 -19.14
C LEU A 95 -1.82 -9.06 -20.45
N HIS A 96 -1.39 -10.32 -20.49
CA HIS A 96 -1.13 -10.98 -21.77
C HIS A 96 -2.49 -11.30 -22.40
N ASN A 97 -2.74 -10.82 -23.61
CA ASN A 97 -4.03 -10.94 -24.31
C ASN A 97 -4.38 -12.37 -24.78
N ASP A 98 -3.68 -13.39 -24.28
CA ASP A 98 -3.79 -14.77 -24.77
C ASP A 98 -4.93 -15.56 -24.09
N CYS A 99 -5.63 -14.96 -23.13
CA CYS A 99 -6.64 -15.64 -22.28
C CYS A 99 -8.10 -15.19 -22.51
N ILE A 100 -8.44 -14.60 -23.66
CA ILE A 100 -9.83 -14.30 -24.03
C ILE A 100 -10.30 -15.34 -25.07
N PRO A 101 -11.29 -16.21 -24.78
CA PRO A 101 -11.94 -17.04 -25.79
C PRO A 101 -12.82 -16.23 -26.75
#